data_AF-A0A831UE99-F1
#
_entry.id   AF-A0A831UE99-F1
#
_cell.length_a   1.000
_cell.length_b   1.000
_cell.length_c   1.000
_cell.angle_alpha   90.00
_cell.angle_beta   90.00
_cell.angle_gamma   90.00
#
_symmetry.space_group_name_H-M   'P 1'
#
loop_
_entity.id
_entity.type
_entity.pdbx_description
1 polymer ?
#
loop_
_entity_poly.entity_id
_entity_poly.type
_entity_poly.pdbx_seq_one_letter_code
_entity_poly.pdbx_strand_id
1 'polypeptide(L)'
;MQAPHASAFRIEGSPNPLPTPITDPIHKAVFPYRVQGYWEGGESVLLFEVHAQRQPLYAYAERACRLLFACYRLAHTRLGLEHSLRYGRTLRVFLRTEGKPGAEQQRNLLYLYDLHERVPPREWVRELTHEYGHWIIPPINSFVEPEAWANGDLGERWFILHLLEAIRRGELEPAILMGASVEEIEAYLKRAYTPLVERMAREGLNPARWRSRQRAGYEEYLALALYADRLYGSERLGRAMRIAGGVEPDDFLNGLRESLLERETLTLNLPANPCWVLLPKGLKAWRLVAPSDARLTPDPKRPDWVRVQAPARTLTVRQRNGL
;
A
#
# COMPACT_ATOMS: atom_id res chain seq x y z
N MET A 1 -7.12 24.73 -17.69
CA MET A 1 -7.43 23.66 -18.67
C MET A 1 -7.92 22.45 -17.90
N GLN A 2 -9.21 22.14 -18.00
CA GLN A 2 -9.80 20.92 -17.45
C GLN A 2 -9.32 19.72 -18.28
N ALA A 3 -8.84 18.67 -17.63
CA ALA A 3 -8.64 17.37 -18.25
C ALA A 3 -9.89 16.50 -18.01
N PRO A 4 -10.36 15.74 -19.00
CA PRO A 4 -11.59 14.96 -18.91
C PRO A 4 -11.38 13.76 -17.98
N HIS A 5 -12.22 13.59 -16.96
CA HIS A 5 -12.31 12.38 -16.15
C HIS A 5 -13.04 11.26 -16.92
N ALA A 6 -12.49 10.82 -18.05
CA ALA A 6 -12.84 9.50 -18.57
C ALA A 6 -12.19 8.46 -17.65
N SER A 7 -12.93 7.43 -17.23
CA SER A 7 -12.36 6.36 -16.40
C SER A 7 -11.20 5.73 -17.16
N ALA A 8 -9.97 5.78 -16.62
CA ALA A 8 -8.78 5.18 -17.23
C ALA A 8 -8.81 3.63 -17.28
N PHE A 9 -9.99 3.04 -17.07
CA PHE A 9 -10.21 1.61 -17.06
C PHE A 9 -11.64 1.29 -17.54
N ARG A 10 -11.79 0.08 -18.07
CA ARG A 10 -13.03 -0.52 -18.55
C ARG A 10 -13.25 -1.86 -17.87
N ILE A 11 -14.48 -2.12 -17.45
CA ILE A 11 -14.89 -3.39 -16.85
C ILE A 11 -15.86 -4.07 -17.78
N GLU A 12 -15.59 -5.34 -18.09
CA GLU A 12 -16.45 -6.20 -18.91
C GLU A 12 -16.86 -7.43 -18.12
N GLY A 13 -18.13 -7.80 -18.19
CA GLY A 13 -18.65 -8.97 -17.51
C GLY A 13 -20.10 -9.23 -17.86
N SER A 14 -20.60 -10.41 -17.49
CA SER A 14 -22.02 -10.72 -17.60
C SER A 14 -22.49 -11.48 -16.35
N PRO A 15 -23.69 -11.15 -15.81
CA PRO A 15 -24.29 -11.94 -14.74
C PRO A 15 -24.80 -13.32 -15.23
N ASN A 16 -24.71 -13.60 -16.53
CA ASN A 16 -24.99 -14.91 -17.10
C ASN A 16 -23.74 -15.80 -17.04
N PRO A 17 -23.90 -17.13 -16.87
CA PRO A 17 -22.76 -18.04 -16.85
C PRO A 17 -22.03 -18.04 -18.20
N LEU A 18 -20.71 -18.23 -18.14
CA LEU A 18 -19.86 -18.44 -19.30
C LEU A 18 -20.29 -19.71 -20.04
N PRO A 19 -20.27 -19.72 -21.39
CA PRO A 19 -20.51 -20.93 -22.17
C PRO A 19 -19.56 -22.07 -21.81
N THR A 20 -18.32 -21.72 -21.42
CA THR A 20 -17.33 -22.65 -20.88
C THR A 20 -16.80 -22.10 -19.56
N PRO A 21 -17.21 -22.68 -18.42
CA PRO A 21 -16.73 -22.28 -17.10
C PRO A 21 -15.21 -22.40 -16.97
N ILE A 22 -14.61 -21.54 -16.16
CA ILE A 22 -13.18 -21.56 -15.86
C ILE A 22 -12.93 -22.51 -14.70
N THR A 23 -11.89 -23.33 -14.79
CA THR A 23 -11.40 -24.14 -13.65
C THR A 23 -10.14 -23.51 -13.09
N ASP A 24 -10.11 -23.25 -11.78
CA ASP A 24 -8.92 -22.66 -11.18
C ASP A 24 -7.75 -23.66 -11.16
N PRO A 25 -6.51 -23.19 -11.29
CA PRO A 25 -5.37 -24.08 -11.50
C PRO A 25 -4.96 -24.86 -10.23
N ILE A 26 -5.27 -24.39 -9.03
CA ILE A 26 -4.82 -24.97 -7.75
C ILE A 26 -5.85 -25.96 -7.22
N HIS A 27 -7.07 -25.50 -6.98
CA HIS A 27 -8.10 -26.29 -6.29
C HIS A 27 -9.03 -27.04 -7.24
N LYS A 28 -8.91 -26.78 -8.56
CA LYS A 28 -9.74 -27.39 -9.60
C LYS A 28 -11.23 -27.11 -9.43
N ALA A 29 -11.59 -26.04 -8.73
CA ALA A 29 -12.96 -25.61 -8.57
C ALA A 29 -13.42 -24.87 -9.84
N VAL A 30 -14.73 -24.94 -10.11
CA VAL A 30 -15.34 -24.41 -11.33
C VAL A 30 -15.98 -23.05 -11.07
N PHE A 31 -15.73 -22.10 -11.96
CA PHE A 31 -16.15 -20.71 -11.88
C PHE A 31 -16.93 -20.35 -13.15
N PRO A 32 -18.27 -20.38 -13.10
CA PRO A 32 -19.11 -20.08 -14.24
C PRO A 32 -19.24 -18.58 -14.53
N TYR A 33 -18.82 -17.67 -13.64
CA TYR A 33 -18.94 -16.22 -13.85
C TYR A 33 -17.57 -15.55 -13.88
N ARG A 34 -17.41 -14.52 -14.73
CA ARG A 34 -16.17 -13.74 -14.86
C ARG A 34 -16.46 -12.26 -15.09
N VAL A 35 -15.66 -11.44 -14.44
CA VAL A 35 -15.49 -10.01 -14.69
C VAL A 35 -14.05 -9.76 -15.10
N GLN A 36 -13.84 -8.98 -16.15
CA GLN A 36 -12.53 -8.61 -16.68
C GLN A 36 -12.33 -7.12 -16.57
N GLY A 37 -11.11 -6.73 -16.20
CA GLY A 37 -10.71 -5.36 -16.02
C GLY A 37 -9.58 -4.97 -16.96
N TYR A 38 -9.83 -4.00 -17.84
CA TYR A 38 -8.86 -3.44 -18.76
C TYR A 38 -8.41 -2.03 -18.36
N TRP A 39 -7.11 -1.77 -18.38
CA TRP A 39 -6.53 -0.44 -18.29
C TRP A 39 -6.48 0.20 -19.68
N GLU A 40 -6.91 1.46 -19.79
CA GLU A 40 -7.05 2.18 -21.07
C GLU A 40 -6.12 3.40 -21.19
N GLY A 41 -5.03 3.45 -20.42
CA GLY A 41 -4.03 4.53 -20.50
C GLY A 41 -3.09 4.46 -21.72
N GLY A 42 -3.54 3.86 -22.83
CA GLY A 42 -2.75 3.54 -24.03
C GLY A 42 -3.37 2.36 -24.78
N GLU A 43 -2.55 1.34 -25.08
CA GLU A 43 -3.10 0.05 -25.51
C GLU A 43 -3.93 -0.57 -24.38
N SER A 44 -5.05 -1.19 -24.73
CA SER A 44 -5.94 -1.83 -23.74
C SER A 44 -5.24 -3.06 -23.15
N VAL A 45 -4.95 -3.02 -21.85
CA VAL A 45 -4.23 -4.10 -21.14
C VAL A 45 -5.14 -4.73 -20.10
N LEU A 46 -5.33 -6.05 -20.18
CA LEU A 46 -6.06 -6.82 -19.15
C LEU A 46 -5.22 -6.92 -17.86
N LEU A 47 -5.67 -6.25 -16.80
CA LEU A 47 -5.00 -6.29 -15.50
C LEU A 47 -5.65 -7.24 -14.51
N PHE A 48 -6.96 -7.44 -14.61
CA PHE A 48 -7.72 -8.22 -13.63
C PHE A 48 -8.70 -9.18 -14.30
N GLU A 49 -8.74 -10.42 -13.84
CA GLU A 49 -9.86 -11.33 -14.07
C GLU A 49 -10.42 -11.77 -12.71
N VAL A 50 -11.68 -11.45 -12.43
CA VAL A 50 -12.34 -11.84 -11.18
C VAL A 50 -13.41 -12.89 -11.50
N HIS A 51 -13.25 -14.07 -10.91
CA HIS A 51 -14.06 -15.25 -11.16
C HIS A 51 -14.96 -15.53 -9.95
N ALA A 52 -16.24 -15.81 -10.19
CA ALA A 52 -17.21 -16.13 -9.13
C ALA A 52 -17.81 -17.53 -9.32
N GLN A 53 -17.93 -18.27 -8.22
CA GLN A 53 -18.51 -19.62 -8.23
C GLN A 53 -20.05 -19.63 -8.35
N ARG A 54 -20.72 -18.57 -7.91
CA ARG A 54 -22.19 -18.48 -7.88
C ARG A 54 -22.67 -17.12 -8.38
N GLN A 55 -23.87 -17.09 -8.96
CA GLN A 55 -24.46 -15.87 -9.52
C GLN A 55 -24.56 -14.72 -8.50
N PRO A 56 -24.94 -14.94 -7.22
CA PRO A 56 -25.00 -13.87 -6.22
C PRO A 56 -23.65 -13.20 -5.95
N LEU A 57 -22.53 -13.89 -6.20
CA LEU A 57 -21.19 -13.33 -6.06
C LEU A 57 -20.76 -12.47 -7.25
N TYR A 58 -21.50 -12.46 -8.36
CA TYR A 58 -21.14 -11.68 -9.55
C TYR A 58 -21.02 -10.18 -9.24
N ALA A 59 -21.97 -9.60 -8.51
CA ALA A 59 -21.92 -8.19 -8.12
C ALA A 59 -20.71 -7.88 -7.21
N TYR A 60 -20.26 -8.84 -6.40
CA TYR A 60 -19.04 -8.70 -5.60
C TYR A 60 -17.80 -8.78 -6.49
N ALA A 61 -17.80 -9.62 -7.53
CA ALA A 61 -16.70 -9.69 -8.50
C ALA A 61 -16.53 -8.35 -9.25
N GLU A 62 -17.64 -7.71 -9.65
CA GLU A 62 -17.60 -6.38 -10.27
C GLU A 62 -17.04 -5.31 -9.33
N ARG A 63 -17.52 -5.26 -8.09
CA ARG A 63 -17.03 -4.30 -7.10
C ARG A 63 -15.56 -4.56 -6.72
N ALA A 64 -15.15 -5.83 -6.60
CA ALA A 64 -13.77 -6.20 -6.34
C ALA A 64 -12.85 -5.75 -7.49
N CYS A 65 -13.27 -5.93 -8.75
CA CYS A 65 -12.54 -5.45 -9.91
C CYS A 65 -12.36 -3.92 -9.87
N ARG A 66 -13.41 -3.17 -9.51
CA ARG A 66 -13.33 -1.70 -9.33
C ARG A 66 -12.34 -1.32 -8.23
N LEU A 67 -12.43 -1.95 -7.05
CA LEU A 67 -11.53 -1.69 -5.93
C LEU A 67 -10.07 -1.95 -6.32
N LEU A 68 -9.78 -3.09 -6.95
CA LEU A 68 -8.44 -3.45 -7.39
C LEU A 68 -7.89 -2.46 -8.43
N PHE A 69 -8.74 -1.92 -9.31
CA PHE A 69 -8.34 -0.84 -10.20
C PHE A 69 -7.99 0.47 -9.47
N ALA A 70 -8.77 0.82 -8.45
CA ALA A 70 -8.45 1.98 -7.63
C ALA A 70 -7.10 1.79 -6.93
N CYS A 71 -6.84 0.60 -6.39
CA CYS A 71 -5.54 0.24 -5.80
C CYS A 71 -4.41 0.27 -6.85
N TYR A 72 -4.60 -0.32 -8.03
CA TYR A 72 -3.62 -0.27 -9.12
C TYR A 72 -3.27 1.17 -9.49
N ARG A 73 -4.27 2.03 -9.68
CA ARG A 73 -4.05 3.44 -10.00
C ARG A 73 -3.22 4.12 -8.91
N LEU A 74 -3.49 3.85 -7.64
CA LEU A 74 -2.70 4.38 -6.52
C LEU A 74 -1.26 3.88 -6.56
N ALA A 75 -1.05 2.57 -6.69
CA ALA A 75 0.29 1.98 -6.77
C ALA A 75 1.09 2.50 -7.98
N HIS A 76 0.46 2.55 -9.15
CA HIS A 76 1.08 3.03 -10.38
C HIS A 76 1.43 4.53 -10.30
N THR A 77 0.49 5.37 -9.90
CA THR A 77 0.69 6.84 -9.94
C THR A 77 1.44 7.40 -8.73
N ARG A 78 1.29 6.80 -7.55
CA ARG A 78 1.89 7.32 -6.31
C ARG A 78 3.15 6.56 -5.91
N LEU A 79 3.15 5.24 -6.04
CA LEU A 79 4.33 4.43 -5.72
C LEU A 79 5.20 4.20 -6.96
N GLY A 80 4.71 4.33 -8.19
CA GLY A 80 5.47 3.98 -9.39
C GLY A 80 5.72 2.46 -9.50
N LEU A 81 4.76 1.66 -9.03
CA LEU A 81 4.79 0.19 -9.10
C LEU A 81 3.90 -0.30 -10.24
N GLU A 82 4.25 -1.44 -10.81
CA GLU A 82 3.58 -2.00 -11.99
C GLU A 82 3.35 -3.49 -11.79
N HIS A 83 2.31 -4.05 -12.43
CA HIS A 83 2.08 -5.48 -12.40
C HIS A 83 3.23 -6.24 -13.07
N SER A 84 3.55 -7.43 -12.54
CA SER A 84 4.65 -8.24 -13.06
C SER A 84 4.40 -8.69 -14.50
N LEU A 85 5.38 -8.45 -15.38
CA LEU A 85 5.38 -8.95 -16.76
C LEU A 85 5.40 -10.49 -16.83
N ARG A 86 5.93 -11.16 -15.80
CA ARG A 86 6.06 -12.63 -15.74
C ARG A 86 4.71 -13.35 -15.94
N TYR A 87 3.62 -12.71 -15.56
CA TYR A 87 2.26 -13.25 -15.64
C TYR A 87 1.38 -12.45 -16.61
N GLY A 88 1.99 -11.82 -17.61
CA GLY A 88 1.26 -10.99 -18.58
C GLY A 88 0.56 -9.79 -17.95
N ARG A 89 1.04 -9.32 -16.78
CA ARG A 89 0.41 -8.29 -15.94
C ARG A 89 -0.98 -8.62 -15.38
N THR A 90 -1.51 -9.82 -15.61
CA THR A 90 -2.87 -10.15 -15.19
C THR A 90 -2.89 -10.83 -13.82
N LEU A 91 -3.62 -10.25 -12.88
CA LEU A 91 -4.00 -10.86 -11.61
C LEU A 91 -5.36 -11.55 -11.77
N ARG A 92 -5.44 -12.84 -11.41
CA ARG A 92 -6.69 -13.60 -11.38
C ARG A 92 -7.17 -13.75 -9.95
N VAL A 93 -8.43 -13.40 -9.71
CA VAL A 93 -9.07 -13.44 -8.41
C VAL A 93 -10.19 -14.47 -8.45
N PHE A 94 -10.26 -15.36 -7.47
CA PHE A 94 -11.24 -16.43 -7.39
C PHE A 94 -12.06 -16.29 -6.11
N LEU A 95 -13.36 -16.02 -6.28
CA LEU A 95 -14.31 -15.88 -5.18
C LEU A 95 -14.93 -17.25 -4.85
N ARG A 96 -14.48 -17.87 -3.77
CA ARG A 96 -14.87 -19.22 -3.35
C ARG A 96 -15.89 -19.22 -2.21
N THR A 97 -16.87 -20.11 -2.30
CA THR A 97 -17.89 -20.33 -1.24
C THR A 97 -17.47 -21.39 -0.22
N GLU A 98 -16.33 -22.03 -0.43
CA GLU A 98 -15.80 -23.12 0.41
C GLU A 98 -14.38 -22.77 0.84
N GLY A 99 -13.92 -23.35 1.95
CA GLY A 99 -12.59 -23.11 2.52
C GLY A 99 -12.68 -22.45 3.90
N LYS A 100 -11.53 -22.27 4.54
CA LYS A 100 -11.44 -21.52 5.79
C LYS A 100 -11.57 -20.02 5.46
N PRO A 101 -12.39 -19.25 6.20
CA PRO A 101 -12.50 -17.81 5.96
C PRO A 101 -11.15 -17.10 5.98
N GLY A 102 -10.99 -16.16 5.05
CA GLY A 102 -9.77 -15.41 4.77
C GLY A 102 -9.45 -15.39 3.28
N ALA A 103 -8.25 -14.95 2.95
CA ALA A 103 -7.73 -14.94 1.61
C ALA A 103 -6.33 -15.56 1.53
N GLU A 104 -5.90 -15.86 0.30
CA GLU A 104 -4.58 -16.38 0.00
C GLU A 104 -4.13 -15.91 -1.38
N GLN A 105 -2.88 -15.49 -1.48
CA GLN A 105 -2.24 -15.14 -2.74
C GLN A 105 -1.10 -16.12 -3.07
N GLN A 106 -1.14 -16.67 -4.29
CA GLN A 106 -0.06 -17.45 -4.85
C GLN A 106 0.19 -17.05 -6.31
N ARG A 107 1.40 -16.55 -6.61
CA ARG A 107 1.79 -16.07 -7.95
C ARG A 107 0.87 -14.96 -8.45
N ASN A 108 0.12 -15.15 -9.53
CA ASN A 108 -0.87 -14.19 -10.03
C ASN A 108 -2.30 -14.65 -9.74
N LEU A 109 -2.47 -15.49 -8.72
CA LEU A 109 -3.74 -16.04 -8.30
C LEU A 109 -4.02 -15.54 -6.89
N LEU A 110 -5.20 -15.00 -6.68
CA LEU A 110 -5.70 -14.51 -5.41
C LEU A 110 -7.02 -15.24 -5.14
N TYR A 111 -7.15 -15.85 -3.98
CA TYR A 111 -8.35 -16.57 -3.56
C TYR A 111 -8.95 -15.86 -2.37
N LEU A 112 -10.26 -15.65 -2.39
CA LEU A 112 -11.03 -15.31 -1.21
C LEU A 112 -11.95 -16.48 -0.91
N TYR A 113 -11.97 -16.91 0.34
CA TYR A 113 -12.67 -18.11 0.80
C TYR A 113 -13.86 -17.77 1.69
N ASP A 114 -14.71 -18.78 1.91
CA ASP A 114 -15.89 -18.70 2.78
C ASP A 114 -16.80 -17.51 2.43
N LEU A 115 -16.88 -17.20 1.14
CA LEU A 115 -17.71 -16.12 0.64
C LEU A 115 -19.15 -16.58 0.56
N HIS A 116 -19.78 -16.62 1.72
CA HIS A 116 -21.23 -16.63 1.87
C HIS A 116 -21.77 -15.21 1.74
N GLU A 117 -23.10 -15.06 1.63
CA GLU A 117 -23.80 -13.77 1.46
C GLU A 117 -23.65 -12.80 2.65
N ARG A 118 -22.78 -13.08 3.62
CA ARG A 118 -22.69 -12.37 4.91
C ARG A 118 -21.29 -11.91 5.32
N VAL A 119 -20.31 -11.95 4.43
CA VAL A 119 -18.97 -11.40 4.74
C VAL A 119 -19.12 -9.90 5.06
N PRO A 120 -18.66 -9.42 6.24
CA PRO A 120 -18.81 -8.02 6.59
C PRO A 120 -18.14 -7.12 5.55
N PRO A 121 -18.78 -6.03 5.11
CA PRO A 121 -18.26 -5.20 4.02
C PRO A 121 -16.83 -4.70 4.22
N ARG A 122 -16.44 -4.37 5.45
CA ARG A 122 -15.08 -3.95 5.78
C ARG A 122 -14.04 -5.04 5.51
N GLU A 123 -14.36 -6.30 5.79
CA GLU A 123 -13.41 -7.40 5.61
C GLU A 123 -13.12 -7.65 4.13
N TRP A 124 -14.09 -7.42 3.23
CA TRP A 124 -13.82 -7.39 1.79
C TRP A 124 -12.73 -6.39 1.40
N VAL A 125 -12.79 -5.18 1.93
CA VAL A 125 -11.80 -4.14 1.63
C VAL A 125 -10.44 -4.55 2.20
N ARG A 126 -10.41 -5.05 3.44
CA ARG A 126 -9.17 -5.48 4.10
C ARG A 126 -8.49 -6.61 3.36
N GLU A 127 -9.16 -7.74 3.17
CA GLU A 127 -8.59 -8.92 2.53
C GLU A 127 -8.17 -8.63 1.08
N LEU A 128 -8.98 -7.91 0.29
CA LEU A 128 -8.59 -7.57 -1.09
C LEU A 128 -7.36 -6.66 -1.15
N THR A 129 -7.28 -5.66 -0.26
CA THR A 129 -6.12 -4.74 -0.24
C THR A 129 -4.87 -5.40 0.35
N HIS A 130 -5.03 -6.32 1.30
CA HIS A 130 -3.96 -7.14 1.86
C HIS A 130 -3.34 -8.03 0.79
N GLU A 131 -4.14 -8.88 0.15
CA GLU A 131 -3.63 -9.81 -0.87
C GLU A 131 -3.12 -9.09 -2.12
N TYR A 132 -3.75 -7.96 -2.49
CA TYR A 132 -3.22 -7.12 -3.56
C TYR A 132 -1.87 -6.49 -3.17
N GLY A 133 -1.66 -6.18 -1.89
CA GLY A 133 -0.37 -5.79 -1.33
C GLY A 133 0.71 -6.83 -1.61
N HIS A 134 0.43 -8.12 -1.35
CA HIS A 134 1.36 -9.20 -1.69
C HIS A 134 1.71 -9.27 -3.18
N TRP A 135 0.74 -8.96 -4.05
CA TRP A 135 0.92 -8.99 -5.49
C TRP A 135 1.78 -7.84 -6.02
N ILE A 136 1.53 -6.60 -5.59
CA ILE A 136 2.12 -5.41 -6.24
C ILE A 136 3.25 -4.74 -5.46
N ILE A 137 3.26 -4.86 -4.13
CA ILE A 137 4.30 -4.25 -3.29
C ILE A 137 5.47 -5.24 -3.18
N PRO A 138 6.72 -4.81 -3.42
CA PRO A 138 7.88 -5.68 -3.29
C PRO A 138 7.90 -6.41 -1.93
N PRO A 139 8.20 -7.72 -1.91
CA PRO A 139 8.12 -8.51 -0.70
C PRO A 139 9.18 -8.06 0.31
N ILE A 140 8.75 -7.86 1.55
CA ILE A 140 9.65 -7.80 2.69
C ILE A 140 9.35 -9.01 3.56
N ASN A 141 10.29 -9.95 3.54
CA ASN A 141 10.25 -11.24 4.18
C ASN A 141 11.08 -11.18 5.49
N SER A 142 11.20 -12.33 6.14
CA SER A 142 12.09 -12.62 7.27
C SER A 142 11.46 -12.40 8.64
N PHE A 143 10.15 -12.22 8.69
CA PHE A 143 9.39 -12.28 9.93
C PHE A 143 8.85 -13.69 10.20
N VAL A 144 8.49 -13.94 11.45
CA VAL A 144 7.85 -15.17 11.91
C VAL A 144 6.40 -14.90 12.31
N GLU A 145 6.15 -13.72 12.89
CA GLU A 145 4.83 -13.29 13.33
C GLU A 145 4.54 -11.85 12.89
N PRO A 146 3.27 -11.50 12.57
CA PRO A 146 2.11 -12.41 12.47
C PRO A 146 2.15 -13.31 11.23
N GLU A 147 2.97 -12.95 10.24
CA GLU A 147 3.19 -13.68 9.00
C GLU A 147 4.62 -13.42 8.50
N ALA A 148 5.08 -14.21 7.55
CA ALA A 148 6.45 -14.08 7.04
C ALA A 148 6.66 -12.81 6.22
N TRP A 149 5.64 -12.35 5.50
CA TRP A 149 5.75 -11.33 4.46
C TRP A 149 4.94 -10.10 4.84
N ALA A 150 5.59 -8.97 5.11
CA ALA A 150 4.92 -7.78 5.61
C ALA A 150 4.27 -6.89 4.53
N ASN A 151 4.44 -7.22 3.24
CA ASN A 151 3.91 -6.42 2.14
C ASN A 151 2.37 -6.51 2.01
N GLY A 152 1.75 -7.57 2.54
CA GLY A 152 0.29 -7.71 2.63
C GLY A 152 -0.31 -6.64 3.55
N ASP A 153 0.07 -6.65 4.83
CA ASP A 153 -0.37 -5.63 5.80
C ASP A 153 0.01 -4.20 5.40
N LEU A 154 1.17 -4.01 4.77
CA LEU A 154 1.55 -2.70 4.25
C LEU A 154 0.57 -2.25 3.17
N GLY A 155 0.21 -3.14 2.24
CA GLY A 155 -0.80 -2.90 1.22
C GLY A 155 -2.17 -2.60 1.83
N GLU A 156 -2.64 -3.43 2.77
CA GLU A 156 -3.91 -3.23 3.47
C GLU A 156 -4.01 -1.79 4.03
N ARG A 157 -3.02 -1.39 4.81
CA ARG A 157 -3.05 -0.09 5.51
C ARG A 157 -2.82 1.08 4.54
N TRP A 158 -1.89 0.95 3.60
CA TRP A 158 -1.55 1.99 2.65
C TRP A 158 -2.69 2.23 1.65
N PHE A 159 -3.22 1.19 1.00
CA PHE A 159 -4.33 1.34 0.06
C PHE A 159 -5.57 1.89 0.75
N ILE A 160 -5.95 1.35 1.91
CA ILE A 160 -7.16 1.83 2.62
C ILE A 160 -7.03 3.31 3.00
N LEU A 161 -5.86 3.75 3.48
CA LEU A 161 -5.60 5.18 3.75
C LEU A 161 -5.82 6.03 2.50
N HIS A 162 -5.16 5.67 1.40
CA HIS A 162 -5.14 6.49 0.18
C HIS A 162 -6.47 6.46 -0.57
N LEU A 163 -7.24 5.37 -0.48
CA LEU A 163 -8.63 5.28 -0.95
C LEU A 163 -9.53 6.22 -0.15
N LEU A 164 -9.47 6.18 1.18
CA LEU A 164 -10.25 7.07 2.04
C LEU A 164 -9.92 8.54 1.77
N GLU A 165 -8.64 8.88 1.65
CA GLU A 165 -8.25 10.26 1.34
C GLU A 165 -8.73 10.72 -0.04
N ALA A 166 -8.70 9.83 -1.05
CA ALA A 166 -9.24 10.14 -2.38
C ALA A 166 -10.76 10.36 -2.34
N ILE A 167 -11.49 9.56 -1.55
CA ILE A 167 -12.93 9.76 -1.32
C ILE A 167 -13.19 11.13 -0.67
N ARG A 168 -12.44 11.48 0.38
CA ARG A 168 -12.56 12.79 1.06
C ARG A 168 -12.25 13.98 0.16
N ARG A 169 -11.40 13.80 -0.87
CA ARG A 169 -11.11 14.82 -1.88
C ARG A 169 -12.11 14.83 -3.05
N GLY A 170 -13.10 13.93 -3.07
CA GLY A 170 -14.05 13.80 -4.17
C GLY A 170 -13.46 13.19 -5.44
N GLU A 171 -12.29 12.51 -5.35
CA GLU A 171 -11.61 11.86 -6.46
C GLU A 171 -12.10 10.41 -6.70
N LEU A 172 -12.82 9.85 -5.72
CA LEU A 172 -13.39 8.51 -5.75
C LEU A 172 -14.75 8.51 -5.05
N GLU A 173 -15.68 7.70 -5.59
CA GLU A 173 -16.97 7.46 -4.96
C GLU A 173 -16.86 6.46 -3.80
N PRO A 174 -17.57 6.65 -2.68
CA PRO A 174 -17.57 5.72 -1.55
C PRO A 174 -17.96 4.28 -1.91
N ALA A 175 -18.72 4.08 -2.99
CA ALA A 175 -19.12 2.75 -3.48
C ALA A 175 -17.93 1.81 -3.78
N ILE A 176 -16.71 2.37 -3.93
CA ILE A 176 -15.47 1.58 -4.08
C ILE A 176 -15.15 0.72 -2.85
N LEU A 177 -15.67 1.08 -1.67
CA LEU A 177 -15.40 0.43 -0.39
C LEU A 177 -16.23 -0.85 -0.16
N MET A 178 -16.69 -1.50 -1.23
CA MET A 178 -17.39 -2.80 -1.16
C MET A 178 -18.61 -2.83 -0.22
N GLY A 179 -19.22 -1.67 0.04
CA GLY A 179 -20.35 -1.52 0.97
C GLY A 179 -19.96 -1.15 2.42
N ALA A 180 -18.66 -1.06 2.73
CA ALA A 180 -18.20 -0.52 4.01
C ALA A 180 -18.44 0.98 4.08
N SER A 181 -18.84 1.47 5.25
CA SER A 181 -19.02 2.90 5.46
C SER A 181 -17.67 3.61 5.59
N VAL A 182 -17.65 4.91 5.31
CA VAL A 182 -16.46 5.76 5.49
C VAL A 182 -16.01 5.73 6.96
N GLU A 183 -16.95 5.76 7.89
CA GLU A 183 -16.72 5.74 9.33
C GLU A 183 -16.12 4.40 9.78
N GLU A 184 -16.54 3.27 9.21
CA GLU A 184 -15.96 1.95 9.49
C GLU A 184 -14.49 1.87 9.07
N ILE A 185 -14.17 2.44 7.90
CA ILE A 185 -12.81 2.53 7.36
C ILE A 185 -11.94 3.48 8.19
N GLU A 186 -12.49 4.63 8.60
CA GLU A 186 -11.82 5.57 9.51
C GLU A 186 -11.50 4.94 10.86
N ALA A 187 -12.46 4.23 11.46
CA ALA A 187 -12.28 3.53 12.72
C ALA A 187 -11.22 2.42 12.60
N TYR A 188 -11.18 1.72 11.46
CA TYR A 188 -10.12 0.76 11.16
C TYR A 188 -8.74 1.43 11.12
N LEU A 189 -8.57 2.50 10.34
CA LEU A 189 -7.27 3.19 10.21
C LEU A 189 -6.82 3.81 11.54
N LYS A 190 -7.75 4.35 12.34
CA LYS A 190 -7.44 4.85 13.68
C LYS A 190 -6.82 3.79 14.58
N ARG A 191 -7.17 2.51 14.38
CA ARG A 191 -6.61 1.37 15.13
C ARG A 191 -5.36 0.79 14.47
N ALA A 192 -5.37 0.60 13.15
CA ALA A 192 -4.36 -0.18 12.44
C ALA A 192 -3.19 0.67 11.89
N TYR A 193 -3.42 1.94 11.59
CA TYR A 193 -2.43 2.83 10.95
C TYR A 193 -1.90 3.88 11.93
N THR A 194 -2.80 4.61 12.59
CA THR A 194 -2.44 5.79 13.40
C THR A 194 -1.39 5.47 14.50
N PRO A 195 -1.53 4.39 15.30
CA PRO A 195 -0.57 4.13 16.38
C PRO A 195 0.86 3.88 15.87
N LEU A 196 1.02 3.32 14.67
CA LEU A 196 2.34 3.06 14.09
C LEU A 196 3.03 4.35 13.67
N VAL A 197 2.30 5.22 12.94
CA VAL A 197 2.84 6.50 12.47
C VAL A 197 3.14 7.43 13.64
N GLU A 198 2.26 7.52 14.63
CA GLU A 198 2.49 8.33 15.84
C GLU A 198 3.68 7.81 16.66
N ARG A 199 3.82 6.49 16.80
CA ARG A 199 4.97 5.88 17.49
C ARG A 199 6.28 6.22 16.77
N MET A 200 6.34 6.04 15.45
CA MET A 200 7.53 6.37 14.66
C MET A 200 7.85 7.86 14.72
N ALA A 201 6.83 8.74 14.69
CA ALA A 201 7.02 10.18 14.87
C ALA A 201 7.63 10.50 16.24
N ARG A 202 7.18 9.85 17.31
CA ARG A 202 7.58 10.12 18.69
C ARG A 202 8.95 9.53 19.06
N GLU A 203 9.26 8.33 18.57
CA GLU A 203 10.42 7.55 19.01
C GLU A 203 11.53 7.48 17.95
N GLY A 204 11.19 7.66 16.67
CA GLY A 204 12.03 7.25 15.55
C GLY A 204 12.21 5.73 15.52
N LEU A 205 13.06 5.25 14.61
CA LEU A 205 13.33 3.82 14.48
C LEU A 205 14.03 3.27 15.74
N ASN A 206 13.46 2.23 16.34
CA ASN A 206 14.02 1.52 17.47
C ASN A 206 14.89 0.35 17.00
N PRO A 207 16.23 0.38 17.24
CA PRO A 207 17.13 -0.65 16.73
C PRO A 207 16.89 -2.06 17.31
N ALA A 208 16.37 -2.15 18.54
CA ALA A 208 16.09 -3.45 19.17
C ALA A 208 14.87 -4.12 18.55
N ARG A 209 13.79 -3.35 18.32
CA ARG A 209 12.60 -3.85 17.61
C ARG A 209 12.93 -4.19 16.17
N TRP A 210 13.64 -3.31 15.46
CA TRP A 210 14.02 -3.49 14.06
C TRP A 210 14.77 -4.80 13.77
N ARG A 211 15.64 -5.24 14.70
CA ARG A 211 16.39 -6.50 14.57
C ARG A 211 15.55 -7.74 14.87
N SER A 212 14.40 -7.59 15.53
CA SER A 212 13.53 -8.72 15.82
C SER A 212 12.92 -9.28 14.54
N ARG A 213 12.81 -10.61 14.45
CA ARG A 213 12.00 -11.28 13.42
C ARG A 213 10.60 -11.64 13.90
N GLN A 214 10.28 -11.34 15.16
CA GLN A 214 8.94 -11.53 15.71
C GLN A 214 8.06 -10.30 15.42
N ARG A 215 6.83 -10.31 15.94
CA ARG A 215 5.84 -9.23 15.78
C ARG A 215 6.41 -7.82 16.00
N ALA A 216 7.31 -7.66 16.97
CA ALA A 216 7.91 -6.35 17.26
C ALA A 216 8.70 -5.78 16.08
N GLY A 217 9.44 -6.61 15.32
CA GLY A 217 10.18 -6.16 14.15
C GLY A 217 9.29 -5.98 12.94
N TYR A 218 8.29 -6.85 12.77
CA TYR A 218 7.27 -6.73 11.73
C TYR A 218 6.53 -5.39 11.84
N GLU A 219 6.05 -5.05 13.04
CA GLU A 219 5.39 -3.77 13.30
C GLU A 219 6.34 -2.57 13.21
N GLU A 220 7.64 -2.74 13.50
CA GLU A 220 8.62 -1.67 13.33
C GLU A 220 8.87 -1.37 11.85
N TYR A 221 8.92 -2.40 10.99
CA TYR A 221 8.94 -2.25 9.54
C TYR A 221 7.71 -1.52 9.01
N LEU A 222 6.51 -1.99 9.37
CA LEU A 222 5.27 -1.33 8.95
C LEU A 222 5.23 0.13 9.42
N ALA A 223 5.64 0.41 10.65
CA ALA A 223 5.71 1.76 11.18
C ALA A 223 6.65 2.65 10.37
N LEU A 224 7.83 2.14 9.99
CA LEU A 224 8.78 2.90 9.19
C LEU A 224 8.23 3.18 7.79
N ALA A 225 7.69 2.17 7.10
CA ALA A 225 7.18 2.32 5.74
C ALA A 225 5.99 3.29 5.66
N LEU A 226 5.00 3.15 6.56
CA LEU A 226 3.85 4.04 6.63
C LEU A 226 4.24 5.46 7.07
N TYR A 227 5.19 5.59 7.99
CA TYR A 227 5.73 6.89 8.38
C TYR A 227 6.49 7.57 7.24
N ALA A 228 7.25 6.80 6.45
CA ALA A 228 7.97 7.31 5.30
C ALA A 228 7.01 7.85 4.22
N ASP A 229 5.91 7.16 3.94
CA ASP A 229 4.83 7.68 3.10
C ASP A 229 4.30 9.01 3.64
N ARG A 230 3.97 9.04 4.93
CA ARG A 230 3.38 10.23 5.55
C ARG A 230 4.34 11.43 5.57
N LEU A 231 5.63 11.19 5.82
CA LEU A 231 6.64 12.24 5.99
C LEU A 231 7.23 12.70 4.65
N TYR A 232 7.66 11.78 3.79
CA TYR A 232 8.38 12.08 2.54
C TYR A 232 7.49 12.01 1.30
N GLY A 233 6.26 11.50 1.44
CA GLY A 233 5.34 11.27 0.34
C GLY A 233 5.52 9.90 -0.32
N SER A 234 4.44 9.41 -0.93
CA SER A 234 4.38 8.10 -1.58
C SER A 234 5.42 7.91 -2.67
N GLU A 235 5.79 8.97 -3.39
CA GLU A 235 6.82 8.90 -4.45
C GLU A 235 8.17 8.42 -3.88
N ARG A 236 8.55 8.92 -2.70
CA ARG A 236 9.80 8.54 -2.03
C ARG A 236 9.71 7.14 -1.42
N LEU A 237 8.54 6.76 -0.87
CA LEU A 237 8.30 5.38 -0.42
C LEU A 237 8.45 4.39 -1.59
N GLY A 238 7.78 4.65 -2.70
CA GLY A 238 7.85 3.80 -3.89
C GLY A 238 9.24 3.75 -4.50
N ARG A 239 9.97 4.88 -4.51
CA ARG A 239 11.38 4.89 -4.92
C ARG A 239 12.26 4.06 -3.99
N ALA A 240 12.05 4.13 -2.67
CA ALA A 240 12.75 3.29 -1.70
C ALA A 240 12.56 1.80 -1.98
N MET A 241 11.32 1.37 -2.24
CA MET A 241 10.99 -0.02 -2.57
C MET A 241 11.68 -0.51 -3.84
N ARG A 242 11.78 0.33 -4.87
CA ARG A 242 12.48 -0.01 -6.13
C ARG A 242 14.00 -0.09 -5.97
N ILE A 243 14.59 0.73 -5.10
CA ILE A 243 16.04 0.72 -4.85
C ILE A 243 16.44 -0.47 -3.97
N ALA A 244 15.63 -0.79 -2.95
CA ALA A 244 15.93 -1.82 -1.96
C ALA A 244 16.46 -3.11 -2.60
N GLY A 245 15.85 -3.58 -3.69
CA GLY A 245 16.35 -4.67 -4.53
C GLY A 245 16.36 -6.07 -3.89
N GLY A 246 16.29 -6.14 -2.56
CA GLY A 246 16.17 -7.34 -1.75
C GLY A 246 14.85 -7.41 -0.99
N VAL A 247 14.80 -8.35 -0.04
CA VAL A 247 13.57 -8.72 0.69
C VAL A 247 13.73 -8.57 2.21
N GLU A 248 14.89 -8.18 2.71
CA GLU A 248 15.09 -7.97 4.14
C GLU A 248 14.64 -6.55 4.55
N PRO A 249 14.24 -6.35 5.82
CA PRO A 249 13.96 -5.00 6.32
C PRO A 249 15.13 -4.02 6.10
N ASP A 250 16.37 -4.47 6.27
CA ASP A 250 17.57 -3.63 6.07
C ASP A 250 17.75 -3.19 4.61
N ASP A 251 17.33 -4.02 3.64
CA ASP A 251 17.32 -3.64 2.22
C ASP A 251 16.38 -2.46 2.01
N PHE A 252 15.18 -2.51 2.61
CA PHE A 252 14.23 -1.39 2.57
C PHE A 252 14.79 -0.13 3.23
N LEU A 253 15.40 -0.23 4.42
CA LEU A 253 15.96 0.92 5.11
C LEU A 253 17.10 1.56 4.31
N ASN A 254 17.95 0.75 3.67
CA ASN A 254 19.00 1.24 2.78
C ASN A 254 18.40 1.90 1.52
N GLY A 255 17.41 1.27 0.89
CA GLY A 255 16.67 1.84 -0.23
C GLY A 255 15.99 3.18 0.13
N LEU A 256 15.47 3.32 1.36
CA LEU A 256 14.93 4.58 1.86
C LEU A 256 16.02 5.64 2.04
N ARG A 257 17.18 5.29 2.59
CA ARG A 257 18.30 6.24 2.69
C ARG A 257 18.74 6.73 1.31
N GLU A 258 18.89 5.83 0.36
CA GLU A 258 19.30 6.17 -1.00
C GLU A 258 18.24 7.02 -1.72
N SER A 259 16.96 6.67 -1.60
CA SER A 259 15.88 7.44 -2.24
C SER A 259 15.79 8.89 -1.73
N LEU A 260 16.16 9.14 -0.48
CA LEU A 260 16.22 10.48 0.09
C LEU A 260 17.46 11.25 -0.38
N LEU A 261 18.58 10.55 -0.60
CA LEU A 261 19.82 11.15 -1.10
C LEU A 261 19.76 11.53 -2.59
N GLU A 262 18.85 10.94 -3.38
CA GLU A 262 18.66 11.31 -4.79
C GLU A 262 18.12 12.73 -4.99
N ARG A 263 17.50 13.33 -3.97
CA ARG A 263 16.90 14.66 -4.06
C ARG A 263 17.78 15.67 -3.34
N GLU A 264 18.20 16.70 -4.07
CA GLU A 264 18.93 17.83 -3.45
C GLU A 264 18.08 18.55 -2.40
N THR A 265 16.77 18.62 -2.59
CA THR A 265 15.82 19.26 -1.66
C THR A 265 14.70 18.29 -1.34
N LEU A 266 14.36 18.20 -0.06
CA LEU A 266 13.22 17.43 0.44
C LEU A 266 12.22 18.38 1.10
N THR A 267 10.95 18.19 0.77
CA THR A 267 9.81 18.77 1.50
C THR A 267 9.20 17.68 2.36
N LEU A 268 9.24 17.88 3.68
CA LEU A 268 8.79 16.92 4.68
C LEU A 268 7.43 17.37 5.22
N ASN A 269 6.46 16.45 5.27
CA ASN A 269 5.14 16.66 5.86
C ASN A 269 5.15 16.14 7.31
N LEU A 270 5.29 17.04 8.29
CA LEU A 270 5.45 16.67 9.69
C LEU A 270 4.12 16.15 10.26
N PRO A 271 4.02 14.87 10.65
CA PRO A 271 2.77 14.33 11.18
C PRO A 271 2.53 14.71 12.65
N ALA A 272 3.57 15.15 13.36
CA ALA A 272 3.52 15.61 14.73
C ALA A 272 4.60 16.68 14.98
N ASN A 273 4.45 17.43 16.08
CA ASN A 273 5.45 18.40 16.52
C ASN A 273 5.66 18.27 18.05
N PRO A 274 6.88 17.95 18.53
CA PRO A 274 8.06 17.55 17.75
C PRO A 274 7.92 16.14 17.15
N CYS A 275 8.70 15.83 16.12
CA CYS A 275 8.82 14.48 15.57
C CYS A 275 10.24 14.12 15.13
N TRP A 276 10.52 12.82 14.96
CA TRP A 276 11.78 12.29 14.47
C TRP A 276 11.75 12.09 12.96
N VAL A 277 12.76 12.62 12.26
CA VAL A 277 12.92 12.46 10.81
C VAL A 277 14.22 11.71 10.51
N LEU A 278 14.19 10.84 9.51
CA LEU A 278 15.38 10.23 8.93
C LEU A 278 15.98 11.20 7.88
N LEU A 279 17.19 11.68 8.13
CA LEU A 279 18.00 12.45 7.19
C LEU A 279 19.33 11.73 7.03
N PRO A 280 19.53 10.95 5.95
CA PRO A 280 20.75 10.15 5.77
C PRO A 280 22.00 11.01 5.88
N LYS A 281 23.03 10.53 6.61
CA LYS A 281 24.25 11.27 6.96
C LYS A 281 24.02 12.47 7.91
N GLY A 282 22.81 12.63 8.45
CA GLY A 282 22.44 13.62 9.46
C GLY A 282 22.61 15.09 9.02
N LEU A 283 22.70 15.99 10.00
CA LEU A 283 22.86 17.44 9.76
C LEU A 283 24.22 17.84 9.16
N LYS A 284 25.14 16.89 8.96
CA LYS A 284 26.36 17.09 8.18
C LYS A 284 26.07 17.18 6.68
N ALA A 285 25.07 16.43 6.20
CA ALA A 285 24.68 16.45 4.79
C ALA A 285 23.48 17.37 4.53
N TRP A 286 22.66 17.65 5.54
CA TRP A 286 21.42 18.43 5.36
C TRP A 286 21.48 19.79 6.07
N ARG A 287 20.81 20.78 5.48
CA ARG A 287 20.55 22.08 6.12
C ARG A 287 19.08 22.45 6.01
N LEU A 288 18.58 23.13 7.03
CA LEU A 288 17.26 23.73 7.04
C LEU A 288 17.16 24.83 5.98
N VAL A 289 16.04 24.85 5.24
CA VAL A 289 15.69 25.93 4.30
C VAL A 289 14.47 26.71 4.82
N ALA A 290 13.41 26.01 5.24
CA ALA A 290 12.20 26.64 5.76
C ALA A 290 11.41 25.68 6.66
N PRO A 291 10.63 26.18 7.64
CA PRO A 291 10.64 27.58 8.10
C PRO A 291 11.91 27.88 8.92
N SER A 292 12.32 29.15 9.00
CA SER A 292 13.58 29.57 9.64
C SER A 292 13.61 29.39 11.16
N ASP A 293 12.44 29.28 11.79
CA ASP A 293 12.25 29.06 13.22
C ASP A 293 12.17 27.57 13.60
N ALA A 294 12.30 26.66 12.63
CA ALA A 294 12.40 25.24 12.92
C ALA A 294 13.72 24.90 13.62
N ARG A 295 13.65 24.05 14.63
CA ARG A 295 14.80 23.53 15.36
C ARG A 295 15.06 22.08 14.96
N LEU A 296 16.29 21.81 14.55
CA LEU A 296 16.79 20.47 14.22
C LEU A 296 17.81 20.03 15.27
N THR A 297 17.55 18.91 15.95
CA THR A 297 18.43 18.38 17.00
C THR A 297 18.83 16.94 16.63
N PRO A 298 20.11 16.65 16.33
CA PRO A 298 20.53 15.31 15.94
C PRO A 298 20.49 14.35 17.13
N ASP A 299 20.18 13.08 16.88
CA ASP A 299 20.32 12.03 17.89
C ASP A 299 21.80 11.62 18.01
N PRO A 300 22.42 11.73 19.20
CA PRO A 300 23.82 11.35 19.38
C PRO A 300 24.08 9.85 19.17
N LYS A 301 23.07 9.00 19.32
CA LYS A 301 23.17 7.54 19.16
C LYS A 301 22.74 7.07 17.76
N ARG A 302 21.97 7.87 17.04
CA ARG A 302 21.41 7.55 15.72
C ARG A 302 21.67 8.74 14.78
N PRO A 303 22.88 8.88 14.20
CA PRO A 303 23.30 10.11 13.51
C PRO A 303 22.43 10.48 12.29
N ASP A 304 21.74 9.52 11.67
CA ASP A 304 20.77 9.77 10.60
C ASP A 304 19.42 10.31 11.11
N TRP A 305 19.14 10.23 12.40
CA TRP A 305 17.86 10.63 12.97
C TRP A 305 17.97 12.01 13.60
N VAL A 306 17.05 12.89 13.22
CA VAL A 306 17.01 14.27 13.66
C VAL A 306 15.65 14.54 14.26
N ARG A 307 15.63 15.11 15.47
CA ARG A 307 14.40 15.59 16.09
C ARG A 307 14.08 16.97 15.55
N VAL A 308 12.91 17.10 14.94
CA VAL A 308 12.37 18.33 14.38
C VAL A 308 11.35 18.91 15.34
N GLN A 309 11.48 20.20 15.62
CA GLN A 309 10.44 21.01 16.23
C GLN A 309 10.18 22.21 15.32
N ALA A 310 8.98 22.32 14.76
CA ALA A 310 8.63 23.38 13.83
C ALA A 310 7.15 23.76 13.99
N PRO A 311 6.79 25.05 13.95
CA PRO A 311 5.39 25.47 14.04
C PRO A 311 4.60 25.12 12.77
N ALA A 312 5.27 25.08 11.62
CA ALA A 312 4.67 24.67 10.35
C ALA A 312 4.51 23.14 10.28
N ARG A 313 3.48 22.69 9.54
CA ARG A 313 3.28 21.27 9.20
C ARG A 313 4.19 20.76 8.09
N THR A 314 4.94 21.67 7.46
CA THR A 314 5.90 21.33 6.40
C THR A 314 7.28 21.88 6.76
N LEU A 315 8.31 21.11 6.41
CA LEU A 315 9.73 21.46 6.60
C LEU A 315 10.47 21.23 5.30
N THR A 316 11.22 22.20 4.82
CA THR A 316 12.10 22.04 3.66
C THR A 316 13.55 21.96 4.12
N VAL A 317 14.23 20.89 3.71
CA VAL A 317 15.66 20.71 3.92
C VAL A 317 16.36 20.54 2.58
N ARG A 318 17.61 20.96 2.51
CA ARG A 318 18.44 20.86 1.31
C ARG A 318 19.78 20.24 1.64
N GLN A 319 20.29 19.42 0.74
CA GLN A 319 21.62 18.87 0.85
C GLN A 319 22.67 19.98 0.79
N ARG A 320 23.77 19.78 1.52
CA ARG A 320 24.95 20.63 1.45
C ARG A 320 25.79 20.10 0.29
N ASN A 321 25.78 20.80 -0.85
CA ASN A 321 26.61 20.41 -2.01
C ASN A 321 28.09 20.34 -1.58
N GLY A 322 28.76 19.20 -1.85
CA GLY A 322 30.18 19.01 -1.56
C GLY A 322 30.55 17.84 -0.65
N LEU A 323 29.83 16.71 -0.70
CA LEU A 323 30.26 15.44 -0.10
C LEU A 323 30.25 14.30 -1.11
#